data_AF-A0A959THE9-F1
#
_entry.id   AF-A0A959THE9-F1
#
_cell.length_a   1.000
_cell.length_b   1.000
_cell.length_c   1.000
_cell.angle_alpha   90.00
_cell.angle_beta   90.00
_cell.angle_gamma   90.00
#
_symmetry.space_group_name_H-M   'P 1'
#
loop_
_entity.id
_entity.type
_entity.pdbx_description
1 polymer ?
#
loop_
_entity_poly.entity_id
_entity_poly.type
_entity_poly.pdbx_seq_one_letter_code
_entity_poly.pdbx_strand_id
1 'polypeptide(L)' 'DRPVDWVVLELRNNDAGYSFSAACAAILKADGHAVDPVTGGTVGFPVTTVGKKLVVLHRNH' A
#
# COMPACT_ATOMS: atom_id res chain seq x y z
N ASP A 1 13.18 -13.55 6.64
CA ASP A 1 11.96 -12.73 6.70
C ASP A 1 10.93 -13.28 5.70
N ARG A 2 9.84 -13.90 6.19
CA ARG A 2 8.86 -14.64 5.35
C ARG A 2 7.59 -13.80 5.12
N PRO A 3 6.94 -13.90 3.95
CA PRO A 3 5.58 -13.36 3.76
C PRO A 3 4.63 -13.90 4.82
N VAL A 4 3.82 -13.04 5.42
CA VAL A 4 2.76 -13.43 6.34
C VAL A 4 1.38 -13.27 5.73
N ASP A 5 1.18 -12.30 4.82
CA ASP A 5 -0.12 -12.06 4.21
C ASP A 5 -0.08 -11.21 2.94
N TRP A 6 -1.23 -11.11 2.27
CA TRP A 6 -1.52 -10.13 1.22
C TRP A 6 -2.34 -8.96 1.75
N VAL A 7 -1.93 -7.75 1.37
CA VAL A 7 -2.63 -6.51 1.70
C VAL A 7 -2.83 -5.66 0.45
N VAL A 8 -3.78 -4.75 0.51
CA VAL A 8 -3.96 -3.67 -0.47
C VAL A 8 -3.55 -2.37 0.21
N LEU A 9 -2.61 -1.66 -0.42
CA LEU A 9 -2.24 -0.31 -0.02
C LEU A 9 -3.02 0.69 -0.88
N GLU A 10 -3.78 1.57 -0.24
CA GLU A 10 -4.47 2.68 -0.88
C GLU A 10 -3.72 3.99 -0.64
N LEU A 11 -3.34 4.66 -1.73
CA LEU A 11 -2.85 6.02 -1.71
C LEU A 11 -4.02 6.99 -1.84
N ARG A 12 -4.09 7.94 -0.91
CA ARG A 12 -5.09 9.01 -0.84
C ARG A 12 -4.42 10.38 -0.83
N ASN A 13 -5.10 11.36 -1.41
CA ASN A 13 -4.70 12.76 -1.30
C ASN A 13 -4.91 13.23 0.14
N ASN A 14 -4.11 14.20 0.59
CA ASN A 14 -4.28 14.81 1.90
C ASN A 14 -5.18 16.06 1.82
N ASP A 15 -6.35 15.90 1.20
CA ASP A 15 -7.40 16.90 1.19
C ASP A 15 -8.44 16.63 2.30
N ALA A 16 -9.42 17.50 2.47
CA ALA A 16 -10.42 17.38 3.54
C ALA A 16 -11.22 16.07 3.49
N GLY A 17 -11.33 15.44 2.32
CA GLY A 17 -12.08 14.19 2.11
C GLY A 17 -11.20 12.94 2.05
N TYR A 18 -9.88 13.08 2.12
CA TYR A 18 -8.92 12.02 1.82
C TYR A 18 -9.26 11.27 0.54
N SER A 19 -9.43 12.01 -0.56
CA SER A 19 -9.85 11.46 -1.85
C SER A 19 -8.91 10.35 -2.32
N PHE A 20 -9.48 9.30 -2.92
CA PHE A 20 -8.72 8.16 -3.45
C PHE A 20 -7.84 8.61 -4.63
N SER A 21 -6.61 8.11 -4.68
CA SER A 21 -5.69 8.35 -5.79
C SER A 21 -5.29 7.07 -6.53
N ALA A 22 -4.83 6.05 -5.80
CA ALA A 22 -4.46 4.76 -6.39
C ALA A 22 -4.49 3.63 -5.34
N ALA A 23 -4.47 2.38 -5.81
CA ALA A 23 -4.29 1.21 -4.95
C ALA A 23 -3.33 0.21 -5.61
N CYS A 24 -2.60 -0.55 -4.79
CA CYS A 24 -1.77 -1.66 -5.25
C CYS A 24 -1.78 -2.80 -4.23
N ALA A 25 -1.65 -4.03 -4.73
CA ALA A 25 -1.40 -5.19 -3.87
C ALA A 25 0.05 -5.17 -3.37
N ALA A 26 0.26 -5.61 -2.12
CA ALA A 26 1.57 -5.75 -1.51
C ALA A 26 1.62 -7.02 -0.66
N ILE A 27 2.83 -7.52 -0.42
CA ILE A 27 3.09 -8.61 0.51
C ILE A 27 3.44 -8.02 1.87
N LEU A 28 2.69 -8.41 2.91
CA LEU A 28 3.04 -8.09 4.29
C LEU A 28 4.09 -9.09 4.78
N LYS A 29 5.18 -8.58 5.35
CA LYS A 29 6.28 -9.33 5.95
C LYS A 29 6.06 -9.47 7.45
N ALA A 30 6.72 -10.46 8.06
CA ALA A 30 6.57 -10.75 9.49
C ALA A 30 7.05 -9.60 10.39
N ASP A 31 7.96 -8.76 9.89
CA ASP A 31 8.43 -7.54 10.56
C ASP A 31 7.47 -6.35 10.41
N GLY A 32 6.33 -6.54 9.73
CA GLY A 32 5.32 -5.51 9.52
C GLY A 32 5.53 -4.64 8.29
N HIS A 33 6.60 -4.85 7.51
CA HIS A 33 6.81 -4.13 6.26
C HIS A 33 5.94 -4.66 5.12
N ALA A 34 5.38 -3.75 4.31
CA ALA A 34 4.71 -4.09 3.06
C ALA A 34 5.67 -3.88 1.89
N VAL A 35 5.87 -4.92 1.07
CA VAL A 35 6.81 -4.92 -0.06
C VAL A 35 6.10 -5.19 -1.37
N ASP A 36 6.72 -4.73 -2.46
CA ASP A 36 6.25 -4.97 -3.81
C ASP A 36 6.23 -6.49 -4.09
N PRO A 37 5.10 -7.06 -4.57
CA PRO A 37 4.98 -8.50 -4.73
C PRO A 37 5.87 -9.10 -5.82
N VAL A 38 6.35 -8.27 -6.76
CA VAL A 38 7.12 -8.72 -7.93
C VAL A 38 8.61 -8.63 -7.65
N THR A 39 9.05 -7.50 -7.10
CA THR A 39 10.46 -7.18 -6.89
C THR A 39 10.93 -7.45 -5.46
N GLY A 40 10.00 -7.54 -4.50
CA GLY A 40 10.30 -7.64 -3.07
C GLY A 40 10.83 -6.34 -2.45
N GLY A 41 10.85 -5.24 -3.21
CA GLY A 41 11.35 -3.94 -2.78
C GLY A 41 10.25 -2.98 -2.31
N THR A 42 10.53 -1.68 -2.40
CA THR A 42 9.58 -0.62 -2.05
C THR A 42 8.37 -0.62 -2.97
N VAL A 43 7.17 -0.55 -2.39
CA VAL A 43 5.92 -0.41 -3.15
C VAL A 43 5.82 1.01 -3.75
N GLY A 44 5.66 1.09 -5.07
CA GLY A 44 5.49 2.35 -5.80
C GLY A 44 4.05 2.60 -6.26
N PHE A 45 3.68 3.87 -6.40
CA PHE A 45 2.41 4.29 -7.00
C PHE A 45 2.68 5.18 -8.22
N PRO A 46 2.21 4.84 -9.43
CA PRO A 46 2.48 5.60 -10.64
C PRO A 46 1.50 6.77 -10.84
N VAL A 47 1.20 7.52 -9.77
CA VAL A 47 0.25 8.65 -9.79
C VAL A 47 0.79 9.87 -9.03
N THR A 48 0.48 11.06 -9.54
CA THR A 48 0.76 12.32 -8.83
C THR A 48 -0.33 12.56 -7.78
N THR A 49 0.08 12.92 -6.56
CA THR A 49 -0.83 13.19 -5.43
C THR A 49 -0.63 14.57 -4.83
N VAL A 50 -1.71 15.13 -4.27
CA VAL A 50 -1.67 16.41 -3.54
C VAL A 50 -1.64 16.09 -2.04
N GLY A 51 -0.44 16.10 -1.48
CA GLY A 51 -0.18 15.55 -0.14
C GLY A 51 -0.37 14.01 -0.12
N LYS A 52 0.22 13.33 0.88
CA LYS A 52 0.25 11.86 0.90
C LYS A 52 -0.38 11.32 2.17
N LYS A 53 -1.43 10.50 2.02
CA LYS A 53 -1.98 9.66 3.08
C LYS A 53 -2.06 8.21 2.59
N LEU A 54 -1.54 7.27 3.36
CA LEU A 54 -1.59 5.85 3.06
C LEU A 54 -2.63 5.17 3.96
N VAL A 55 -3.45 4.30 3.37
CA VAL A 55 -4.36 3.41 4.10
C VAL A 55 -3.98 1.98 3.76
N VAL A 56 -3.86 1.14 4.79
CA VAL A 56 -3.58 -0.29 4.62
C VAL A 56 -4.88 -1.04 4.85
N LEU A 57 -5.32 -1.78 3.82
CA LEU A 57 -6.47 -2.66 3.90
C LEU A 57 -5.99 -4.09 3.83
N HIS A 58 -6.39 -4.88 4.81
CA HIS A 58 -6.17 -6.31 4.80
C HIS A 58 -7.45 -6.99 4.33
N ARG A 59 -7.36 -7.74 3.22
CA ARG A 59 -8.42 -8.67 2.80
C ARG A 59 -8.02 -10.04 3.31
N ASN A 60 -8.57 -10.44 4.46
CA ASN A 60 -8.55 -11.84 4.87
C ASN A 60 -9.10 -12.68 3.72
N HIS A 61 -8.38 -13.73 3.35
CA HIS A 61 -8.75 -14.69 2.32
C HIS A 61 -8.93 -16.09 2.92
#